data_AF-A0A158QNC1-F1
#
_entry.id   AF-A0A158QNC1-F1
#
_cell.length_a   1.000
_cell.length_b   1.000
_cell.length_c   1.000
_cell.angle_alpha   90.00
_cell.angle_beta   90.00
_cell.angle_gamma   90.00
#
_symmetry.space_group_name_H-M   'P 1'
#
loop_
_entity.id
_entity.type
_entity.pdbx_description
1 polymer ?
#
loop_
_entity_poly.entity_id
_entity_poly.type
_entity_poly.pdbx_seq_one_letter_code
_entity_poly.pdbx_strand_id
1 'polypeptide(L)'
;MHISPAFLALASFVATAATVTNAFVVNKQFYPSIVYITKSNASMMVIYVQALILVYILFQMVRKIFFGELRASEAEHLSERAWHAVLETCLAFTVFRDDFSPLFVMQFVGLLFVKSFHWLADDRVDMMERSPVITLKFHIRMMCIVAFLGATDSYLLSHAYFTTLLKGASAQIVFGFEYAILMALVIHVTIKYILHMHDLRTAQAWENKAVYLLYAELFINLIRCVLYGLFAAVMLRVHSFPLFSVRPFYLSLRALHKAINDVILSRRAINAMNKDCREKWGGTIKEPSRAICKGNMHIYGYETDGLFPIVSAEDLATMDATCIICRDEMTPESTPKRLPCGHVFHTHCLRSWFQRQQTCPTCRTDILGMASDLLVRCSLDMDEDDFRKFAKNQYRHSQKVATEKERWF
;
A
#
# COMPACT_ATOMS: atom_id res chain seq x y z
N MET A 1 32.89 5.76 0.81
CA MET A 1 32.88 7.21 1.13
C MET A 1 31.46 7.72 1.00
N HIS A 2 30.70 7.80 2.10
CA HIS A 2 29.37 8.43 2.06
C HIS A 2 29.55 9.94 1.98
N ILE A 3 29.45 10.50 0.77
CA ILE A 3 29.37 11.94 0.60
C ILE A 3 28.04 12.39 1.18
N SER A 4 28.06 13.24 2.20
CA SER A 4 26.83 13.74 2.79
C SER A 4 26.07 14.60 1.77
N PRO A 5 24.74 14.51 1.70
CA PRO A 5 23.94 15.34 0.78
C PRO A 5 24.13 16.84 1.04
N ALA A 6 24.48 17.22 2.28
CA ALA A 6 24.84 18.58 2.64
C ALA A 6 26.13 19.07 1.95
N PHE A 7 27.15 18.20 1.83
CA PHE A 7 28.38 18.54 1.13
C PHE A 7 28.14 18.73 -0.37
N LEU A 8 27.35 17.86 -0.99
CA LEU A 8 26.97 18.00 -2.41
C LEU A 8 26.21 19.30 -2.68
N ALA A 9 25.26 19.66 -1.80
CA ALA A 9 24.55 20.92 -1.91
C ALA A 9 25.49 22.13 -1.77
N LEU A 10 26.38 22.13 -0.76
CA LEU A 10 27.32 23.23 -0.58
C LEU A 10 28.25 23.38 -1.79
N ALA A 11 28.80 22.28 -2.30
CA ALA A 11 29.66 22.29 -3.47
C ALA A 11 28.94 22.84 -4.71
N SER A 12 27.66 22.49 -4.92
CA SER A 12 26.88 22.99 -6.06
C SER A 12 26.54 24.48 -5.93
N PHE A 13 26.22 24.96 -4.72
CA PHE A 13 26.02 26.39 -4.47
C PHE A 13 27.29 27.20 -4.72
N VAL A 14 28.45 26.71 -4.29
CA VAL A 14 29.75 27.35 -4.55
C VAL A 14 30.06 27.37 -6.05
N ALA A 15 29.87 26.25 -6.75
CA ALA A 15 30.07 26.19 -8.20
C ALA A 15 29.13 27.16 -8.95
N THR A 16 27.86 27.22 -8.56
CA THR A 16 26.89 28.14 -9.17
C THR A 16 27.27 29.58 -8.91
N ALA A 17 27.62 29.94 -7.67
CA ALA A 17 28.07 31.29 -7.32
C ALA A 17 29.32 31.67 -8.14
N ALA A 18 30.30 30.78 -8.24
CA ALA A 18 31.51 31.02 -9.03
C ALA A 18 31.21 31.26 -10.51
N THR A 19 30.34 30.45 -11.13
CA THR A 19 29.96 30.63 -12.55
C THR A 19 29.21 31.94 -12.79
N VAL A 20 28.30 32.31 -11.89
CA VAL A 20 27.54 33.57 -11.97
C VAL A 20 28.47 34.76 -11.77
N THR A 21 29.32 34.75 -10.72
CA THR A 21 30.29 35.82 -10.46
C THR A 21 31.25 35.98 -11.62
N ASN A 22 31.78 34.90 -12.19
CA ASN A 22 32.67 34.96 -13.35
C ASN A 22 31.98 35.63 -14.55
N ALA A 23 30.73 35.25 -14.83
CA ALA A 23 29.96 35.86 -15.92
C ALA A 23 29.77 37.37 -15.72
N PHE A 24 29.48 37.80 -14.49
CA PHE A 24 29.34 39.22 -14.14
C PHE A 24 30.66 39.99 -14.22
N VAL A 25 31.77 39.40 -13.79
CA VAL A 25 33.10 40.03 -13.83
C VAL A 25 33.55 40.26 -15.27
N VAL A 26 33.33 39.28 -16.17
CA VAL A 26 33.72 39.38 -17.58
C VAL A 26 32.87 40.42 -18.31
N ASN A 27 31.55 40.37 -18.14
CA ASN A 27 30.63 41.14 -18.98
C ASN A 27 30.26 42.51 -18.39
N LYS A 28 30.48 42.75 -17.09
CA LYS A 28 30.19 43.98 -16.32
C LYS A 28 28.73 44.48 -16.34
N GLN A 29 27.89 43.93 -17.21
CA GLN A 29 26.49 44.27 -17.41
C GLN A 29 25.61 43.03 -17.22
N PHE A 30 24.40 43.23 -16.71
CA PHE A 30 23.47 42.14 -16.37
C PHE A 30 23.02 41.33 -17.60
N TYR A 31 22.55 41.99 -18.66
CA TYR A 31 21.98 41.31 -19.82
C TYR A 31 23.01 40.43 -20.55
N PRO A 32 24.22 40.92 -20.90
CA PRO A 32 25.23 40.07 -21.54
C PRO A 32 25.72 38.93 -20.63
N SER A 33 25.71 39.10 -19.31
CA SER A 33 26.05 38.03 -18.36
C SER A 33 25.05 36.88 -18.43
N ILE A 34 23.75 37.17 -18.49
CA ILE A 34 22.70 36.14 -18.65
C ILE A 34 22.80 35.47 -20.01
N VAL A 35 23.05 36.22 -21.08
CA VAL A 35 23.27 35.65 -22.41
C VAL A 35 24.49 34.72 -22.41
N TYR A 36 25.59 35.12 -21.77
CA TYR A 36 26.78 34.26 -21.64
C TYR A 36 26.47 32.95 -20.90
N ILE A 37 25.75 33.05 -19.77
CA ILE A 37 25.35 31.89 -18.97
C ILE A 37 24.43 30.94 -19.76
N THR A 38 23.48 31.48 -20.53
CA THR A 38 22.49 30.69 -21.28
C THR A 38 23.04 30.16 -22.61
N LYS A 39 24.11 30.74 -23.15
CA LYS A 39 24.76 30.28 -24.38
C LYS A 39 25.94 29.34 -24.15
N SER A 40 26.59 29.41 -22.98
CA SER A 40 27.69 28.53 -22.61
C SER A 40 27.16 27.17 -22.13
N ASN A 41 27.55 26.09 -22.82
CA ASN A 41 27.17 24.72 -22.44
C ASN A 41 27.63 24.36 -21.02
N ALA A 42 28.82 24.81 -20.62
CA ALA A 42 29.37 24.55 -19.30
C ALA A 42 28.58 25.28 -18.19
N SER A 43 28.31 26.57 -18.37
CA SER A 43 27.52 27.36 -17.41
C SER A 43 26.09 26.84 -17.30
N MET A 44 25.49 26.44 -18.42
CA MET A 44 24.16 25.85 -18.47
C MET A 44 24.10 24.51 -17.70
N MET A 45 25.12 23.65 -17.83
CA MET A 45 25.22 22.39 -17.09
C MET A 45 25.26 22.62 -15.56
N VAL A 46 26.05 23.60 -15.09
CA VAL A 46 26.10 23.94 -13.65
C VAL A 46 24.72 24.35 -13.13
N ILE A 47 23.98 25.16 -13.90
CA ILE A 47 22.63 25.60 -13.52
C ILE A 47 21.64 24.44 -13.49
N TYR A 48 21.70 23.50 -14.45
CA TYR A 48 20.83 22.32 -14.43
C TYR A 48 21.11 21.40 -13.24
N VAL A 49 22.39 21.18 -12.91
CA VAL A 49 22.76 20.41 -11.72
C VAL A 49 22.25 21.10 -10.45
N GLN A 50 22.40 22.43 -10.35
CA GLN A 50 21.87 23.19 -9.23
C GLN A 50 20.34 23.10 -9.12
N ALA A 51 19.62 23.16 -10.25
CA ALA A 51 18.16 23.01 -10.27
C ALA A 51 17.72 21.63 -9.75
N LEU A 52 18.40 20.55 -10.17
CA LEU A 52 18.12 19.20 -9.67
C LEU A 52 18.37 19.07 -8.16
N ILE A 53 19.44 19.67 -7.64
CA ILE A 53 19.75 19.67 -6.20
C ILE A 53 18.69 20.45 -5.41
N LEU A 54 18.22 21.59 -5.93
CA LEU A 54 17.12 22.35 -5.31
C LEU A 54 15.82 21.54 -5.25
N VAL A 55 15.48 20.82 -6.32
CA VAL A 55 14.32 19.91 -6.33
C VAL A 55 14.48 18.80 -5.30
N TYR A 56 15.67 18.22 -5.18
CA TYR A 56 15.95 17.21 -4.15
C TYR A 56 15.82 17.77 -2.73
N ILE A 57 16.36 18.97 -2.46
CA ILE A 57 16.21 19.63 -1.15
C ILE A 57 14.73 19.91 -0.85
N LEU A 58 13.99 20.41 -1.84
CA LEU A 58 12.54 20.63 -1.70
C LEU A 58 11.81 19.33 -1.38
N PHE A 59 12.13 18.24 -2.08
CA PHE A 59 11.57 16.92 -1.81
C PHE A 59 11.84 16.48 -0.36
N GLN A 60 13.07 16.67 0.12
CA GLN A 60 13.44 16.37 1.50
C GLN A 60 12.66 17.20 2.52
N MET A 61 12.47 18.50 2.27
CA MET A 61 11.71 19.39 3.13
C MET A 61 10.23 18.97 3.21
N VAL A 62 9.58 18.79 2.06
CA VAL A 62 8.17 18.40 1.99
C VAL A 62 7.96 17.02 2.64
N ARG A 63 8.84 16.05 2.33
CA ARG A 63 8.84 14.72 2.98
C ARG A 63 8.90 14.83 4.50
N LYS A 64 9.82 15.62 5.05
CA LYS A 64 10.01 15.77 6.50
C LYS A 64 8.81 16.44 7.17
N ILE A 65 8.17 17.41 6.51
CA ILE A 65 6.99 18.12 7.04
C ILE A 65 5.78 17.18 7.14
N PHE A 66 5.44 16.48 6.06
CA PHE A 66 4.22 15.68 5.99
C PHE A 66 4.39 14.26 6.54
N PHE A 67 5.50 13.59 6.23
CA PHE A 67 5.72 12.17 6.56
C PHE A 67 6.66 11.95 7.74
N GLY A 68 7.52 12.91 8.08
CA GLY A 68 8.52 12.76 9.13
C GLY A 68 9.65 11.82 8.72
N GLU A 69 9.93 10.80 9.54
CA GLU A 69 10.95 9.79 9.25
C GLU A 69 10.41 8.69 8.33
N LEU A 70 11.16 8.43 7.26
CA LEU A 70 10.82 7.45 6.24
C LEU A 70 11.35 6.09 6.67
N ARG A 71 10.51 5.06 6.58
CA ARG A 71 10.91 3.69 6.90
C ARG A 71 11.75 3.11 5.76
N ALA A 72 12.58 2.11 6.07
CA ALA A 72 13.41 1.45 5.06
C ALA A 72 12.57 0.85 3.92
N SER A 73 11.44 0.21 4.23
CA SER A 73 10.55 -0.37 3.22
C SER A 73 9.93 0.67 2.29
N GLU A 74 9.60 1.85 2.80
CA GLU A 74 9.04 2.96 2.00
C GLU A 74 10.10 3.56 1.09
N ALA A 75 11.33 3.68 1.59
CA ALA A 75 12.46 4.15 0.79
C ALA A 75 12.79 3.16 -0.34
N GLU A 76 12.76 1.86 -0.06
CA GLU A 76 13.00 0.79 -1.03
C GLU A 76 11.93 0.82 -2.14
N HIS A 77 10.64 0.75 -1.78
CA HIS A 77 9.54 0.84 -2.75
C HIS A 77 9.58 2.14 -3.56
N LEU A 78 9.88 3.27 -2.91
CA LEU A 78 10.01 4.56 -3.60
C LEU A 78 11.14 4.50 -4.64
N SER A 79 12.29 3.94 -4.28
CA SER A 79 13.45 3.84 -5.17
C SER A 79 13.18 2.96 -6.40
N GLU A 80 12.53 1.80 -6.21
CA GLU A 80 12.18 0.89 -7.30
C GLU A 80 11.19 1.54 -8.28
N ARG A 81 10.13 2.15 -7.76
CA ARG A 81 9.12 2.85 -8.58
C ARG A 81 9.73 4.08 -9.28
N ALA A 82 10.59 4.83 -8.61
CA ALA A 82 11.24 6.01 -9.19
C ALA A 82 12.15 5.65 -10.36
N TRP A 83 12.95 4.58 -10.25
CA TRP A 83 13.80 4.13 -11.35
C TRP A 83 12.98 3.79 -12.61
N HIS A 84 11.83 3.16 -12.43
CA HIS A 84 10.93 2.85 -13.53
C HIS A 84 10.29 4.09 -14.17
N ALA A 85 9.88 5.07 -13.37
CA ALA A 85 9.36 6.34 -13.89
C ALA A 85 10.43 7.17 -14.62
N VAL A 86 11.69 7.10 -14.18
CA VAL A 86 12.82 7.72 -14.91
C VAL A 86 13.00 7.05 -16.27
N LEU A 87 12.95 5.72 -16.34
CA LEU A 87 13.02 5.00 -17.61
C LEU A 87 11.87 5.38 -18.55
N GLU A 88 10.64 5.47 -18.04
CA GLU A 88 9.47 5.93 -18.79
C GLU A 88 9.65 7.36 -19.34
N THR A 89 10.24 8.25 -18.54
CA THR A 89 10.59 9.61 -18.94
C THR A 89 11.65 9.62 -20.04
N CYS A 90 12.70 8.80 -19.92
CA CYS A 90 13.72 8.65 -20.96
C CYS A 90 13.10 8.15 -22.29
N LEU A 91 12.20 7.18 -22.23
CA LEU A 91 11.47 6.69 -23.41
C LEU A 91 10.56 7.78 -23.99
N ALA A 92 9.87 8.56 -23.16
CA ALA A 92 9.06 9.69 -23.61
C ALA A 92 9.91 10.75 -24.35
N PHE A 93 11.12 11.04 -23.89
CA PHE A 93 12.04 11.95 -24.59
C PHE A 93 12.44 11.47 -25.99
N THR A 94 12.47 10.15 -26.23
CA THR A 94 12.73 9.64 -27.58
C THR A 94 11.55 9.86 -28.53
N VAL A 95 10.31 9.83 -28.01
CA VAL A 95 9.09 10.04 -28.78
C VAL A 95 8.83 11.52 -29.06
N PHE A 96 9.11 12.40 -28.10
CA PHE A 96 8.88 13.85 -28.19
C PHE A 96 10.18 14.64 -28.37
N ARG A 97 11.10 14.12 -29.19
CA ARG A 97 12.41 14.74 -29.40
C ARG A 97 12.30 16.15 -29.96
N ASP A 98 11.31 16.40 -30.80
CA ASP A 98 11.15 17.69 -31.49
C ASP A 98 10.62 18.80 -30.57
N ASP A 99 9.97 18.44 -29.47
CA ASP A 99 9.44 19.36 -28.44
C ASP A 99 10.42 19.57 -27.27
N PHE A 100 11.70 19.21 -27.45
CA PHE A 100 12.69 19.29 -26.38
C PHE A 100 12.97 20.74 -25.98
N SER A 101 12.31 21.17 -24.90
CA SER A 101 12.50 22.47 -24.27
C SER A 101 12.83 22.29 -22.78
N PRO A 102 13.55 23.22 -22.13
CA PRO A 102 13.78 23.17 -20.70
C PRO A 102 12.48 23.11 -19.89
N LEU A 103 11.43 23.79 -20.37
CA LEU A 103 10.11 23.75 -19.74
C LEU A 103 9.48 22.35 -19.81
N PHE A 104 9.66 21.64 -20.91
CA PHE A 104 9.19 20.26 -21.07
C PHE A 104 9.89 19.30 -20.09
N VAL A 105 11.22 19.43 -19.92
CA VAL A 105 11.99 18.65 -18.94
C VAL A 105 11.53 18.96 -17.50
N MET A 106 11.26 20.23 -17.20
CA MET A 106 10.73 20.63 -15.88
C MET A 106 9.38 19.99 -15.56
N GLN A 107 8.51 19.78 -16.56
CA GLN A 107 7.23 19.09 -16.35
C GLN A 107 7.42 17.62 -15.94
N PHE A 108 8.39 16.89 -16.51
CA PHE A 108 8.69 15.52 -16.06
C PHE A 108 9.29 15.46 -14.66
N VAL A 109 10.19 16.39 -14.33
CA VAL A 109 10.76 16.49 -12.97
C VAL A 109 9.64 16.77 -11.96
N GLY A 110 8.73 17.71 -12.29
CA GLY A 110 7.54 17.98 -11.48
C GLY A 110 6.60 16.79 -11.36
N LEU A 111 6.36 16.06 -12.45
CA LEU A 111 5.55 14.84 -12.44
C LEU A 111 6.15 13.77 -11.52
N LEU A 112 7.45 13.49 -11.62
CA LEU A 112 8.13 12.53 -10.76
C LEU A 112 8.08 12.94 -9.28
N PHE A 113 8.24 14.25 -9.00
CA PHE A 113 8.12 14.81 -7.66
C PHE A 113 6.73 14.54 -7.07
N VAL A 114 5.66 14.87 -7.80
CA VAL A 114 4.28 14.65 -7.34
C VAL A 114 3.97 13.15 -7.21
N LYS A 115 4.40 12.32 -8.17
CA LYS A 115 4.21 10.87 -8.18
C LYS A 115 4.88 10.18 -6.98
N SER A 116 6.02 10.69 -6.53
CA SER A 116 6.72 10.20 -5.34
C SER A 116 5.89 10.37 -4.06
N PHE A 117 5.21 11.51 -3.89
CA PHE A 117 4.35 11.73 -2.72
C PHE A 117 3.06 10.90 -2.75
N HIS A 118 2.52 10.65 -3.94
CA HIS A 118 1.38 9.75 -4.11
C HIS A 118 1.71 8.31 -3.71
N TRP A 119 2.84 7.79 -4.18
CA TRP A 119 3.32 6.46 -3.79
C TRP A 119 3.52 6.35 -2.29
N LEU A 120 4.06 7.40 -1.66
CA LEU A 120 4.27 7.40 -0.22
C LEU A 120 2.95 7.50 0.56
N ALA A 121 1.96 8.24 0.06
CA ALA A 121 0.63 8.31 0.67
C ALA A 121 -0.08 6.95 0.63
N ASP A 122 -0.05 6.24 -0.51
CA ASP A 122 -0.64 4.89 -0.63
C ASP A 122 0.02 3.89 0.33
N ASP A 123 1.36 3.85 0.38
CA ASP A 123 2.10 2.97 1.29
C ASP A 123 1.81 3.26 2.78
N ARG A 124 1.52 4.52 3.15
CA ARG A 124 1.13 4.90 4.52
C ARG A 124 -0.30 4.53 4.88
N VAL A 125 -1.24 4.62 3.95
CA VAL A 125 -2.62 4.14 4.18
C VAL A 125 -2.63 2.62 4.32
N ASP A 126 -1.86 1.90 3.52
CA ASP A 126 -1.72 0.45 3.64
C ASP A 126 -1.02 0.03 4.94
N MET A 127 -0.13 0.87 5.47
CA MET A 127 0.44 0.65 6.81
C MET A 127 -0.63 0.78 7.90
N MET A 128 -1.58 1.71 7.76
CA MET A 128 -2.61 1.96 8.76
C MET A 128 -3.43 0.71 9.08
N GLU A 129 -3.58 -0.21 8.11
CA GLU A 129 -4.20 -1.51 8.35
C GLU A 129 -3.41 -2.41 9.30
N ARG A 130 -2.07 -2.32 9.26
CA ARG A 130 -1.16 -3.23 9.97
C ARG A 130 -0.79 -2.74 11.37
N SER A 131 -1.00 -1.45 11.67
CA SER A 131 -0.60 -0.83 12.94
C SER A 131 -1.77 -0.71 13.93
N PRO A 132 -1.67 -1.27 15.16
CA PRO A 132 -2.78 -1.26 16.13
C PRO A 132 -2.94 0.05 16.92
N VAL A 133 -1.98 0.99 16.86
CA VAL A 133 -2.01 2.24 17.64
C VAL A 133 -1.80 3.42 16.71
N ILE A 134 -2.86 4.19 16.45
CA ILE A 134 -2.81 5.36 15.56
C ILE A 134 -3.00 6.63 16.40
N THR A 135 -2.10 7.59 16.21
CA THR A 135 -2.13 8.87 16.93
C THR A 135 -2.92 9.93 16.15
N LEU A 136 -3.52 10.91 16.84
CA LEU A 136 -4.22 12.03 16.19
C LEU A 136 -3.30 12.82 15.23
N LYS A 137 -2.02 12.95 15.58
CA LYS A 137 -1.00 13.60 14.74
C LYS A 137 -0.84 12.91 13.38
N PHE A 138 -0.97 11.59 13.35
CA PHE A 138 -0.92 10.82 12.11
C PHE A 138 -2.12 11.15 11.21
N HIS A 139 -3.34 11.18 11.77
CA HIS A 139 -4.55 11.52 11.02
C HIS A 139 -4.51 12.94 10.43
N ILE A 140 -4.08 13.93 11.21
CA ILE A 140 -3.95 15.32 10.73
C ILE A 140 -2.98 15.37 9.55
N ARG A 141 -1.81 14.74 9.67
CA ARG A 141 -0.82 14.70 8.59
C ARG A 141 -1.35 14.02 7.33
N MET A 142 -2.01 12.88 7.48
CA MET A 142 -2.57 12.11 6.37
C MET A 142 -3.67 12.89 5.63
N MET A 143 -4.58 13.53 6.37
CA MET A 143 -5.63 14.36 5.78
C MET A 143 -5.05 15.57 5.05
N CYS A 144 -4.07 16.25 5.65
CA CYS A 144 -3.42 17.40 5.02
C CYS A 144 -2.69 17.02 3.73
N ILE A 145 -1.95 15.89 3.70
CA ILE A 145 -1.24 15.48 2.47
C ILE A 145 -2.21 15.04 1.37
N VAL A 146 -3.27 14.27 1.69
CA VAL A 146 -4.25 13.85 0.68
C VAL A 146 -4.99 15.06 0.10
N ALA A 147 -5.37 16.03 0.93
CA ALA A 147 -5.99 17.27 0.47
C ALA A 147 -5.04 18.11 -0.41
N PHE A 148 -3.77 18.24 0.00
CA PHE A 148 -2.75 18.96 -0.77
C PHE A 148 -2.48 18.31 -2.14
N LEU A 149 -2.36 16.99 -2.18
CA LEU A 149 -2.17 16.24 -3.42
C LEU A 149 -3.39 16.36 -4.34
N GLY A 150 -4.61 16.21 -3.82
CA GLY A 150 -5.83 16.37 -4.62
C GLY A 150 -5.98 17.78 -5.20
N ALA A 151 -5.64 18.83 -4.44
CA ALA A 151 -5.64 20.20 -4.92
C ALA A 151 -4.57 20.44 -6.01
N THR A 152 -3.36 19.90 -5.80
CA THR A 152 -2.25 19.99 -6.76
C THR A 152 -2.60 19.30 -8.08
N ASP A 153 -3.14 18.08 -8.02
CA ASP A 153 -3.50 17.31 -9.21
C ASP A 153 -4.66 17.96 -9.97
N SER A 154 -5.64 18.54 -9.26
CA SER A 154 -6.76 19.25 -9.88
C SER A 154 -6.27 20.49 -10.64
N TYR A 155 -5.32 21.22 -10.05
CA TYR A 155 -4.67 22.35 -10.68
C TYR A 155 -3.84 21.92 -11.92
N LEU A 156 -3.02 20.88 -11.80
CA LEU A 156 -2.18 20.38 -12.89
C LEU A 156 -3.02 19.84 -14.06
N LEU A 157 -4.11 19.12 -13.77
CA LEU A 157 -5.04 18.62 -14.78
C LEU A 157 -5.77 19.77 -15.49
N SER A 158 -6.24 20.76 -14.75
CA SER A 158 -6.88 21.96 -15.31
C SER A 158 -5.91 22.76 -16.21
N HIS A 159 -4.67 22.96 -15.74
CA HIS A 159 -3.62 23.62 -16.50
C HIS A 159 -3.29 22.85 -17.80
N ALA A 160 -3.16 21.53 -17.74
CA ALA A 160 -2.91 20.70 -18.92
C ALA A 160 -4.07 20.75 -19.92
N TYR A 161 -5.32 20.69 -19.43
CA TYR A 161 -6.51 20.81 -20.25
C TYR A 161 -6.57 22.15 -20.98
N PHE A 162 -6.43 23.27 -20.26
CA PHE A 162 -6.50 24.60 -20.85
C PHE A 162 -5.34 24.85 -21.83
N THR A 163 -4.14 24.38 -21.50
CA THR A 163 -2.99 24.49 -22.41
C THR A 163 -3.21 23.70 -23.69
N THR A 164 -3.82 22.52 -23.61
CA THR A 164 -4.16 21.69 -24.77
C THR A 164 -5.21 22.36 -25.65
N LEU A 165 -6.22 23.02 -25.05
CA LEU A 165 -7.22 23.78 -25.81
C LEU A 165 -6.62 24.97 -26.56
N LEU A 166 -5.70 25.71 -25.92
CA LEU A 166 -5.12 26.92 -26.53
C LEU A 166 -4.02 26.63 -27.55
N LYS A 167 -3.12 25.67 -27.26
CA LYS A 167 -1.92 25.40 -28.08
C LYS A 167 -2.08 24.19 -29.01
N GLY A 168 -3.19 23.46 -28.88
CA GLY A 168 -3.46 22.25 -29.68
C GLY A 168 -2.85 20.98 -29.10
N ALA A 169 -3.02 19.88 -29.85
CA ALA A 169 -2.53 18.56 -29.50
C ALA A 169 -1.00 18.50 -29.61
N SER A 170 -0.33 18.52 -28.46
CA SER A 170 1.12 18.42 -28.31
C SER A 170 1.45 17.45 -27.17
N ALA A 171 2.73 17.38 -26.76
CA ALA A 171 3.17 16.59 -25.62
C ALA A 171 2.42 16.86 -24.29
N GLN A 172 1.67 17.98 -24.18
CA GLN A 172 0.77 18.26 -23.04
C GLN A 172 -0.31 17.19 -22.83
N ILE A 173 -0.75 16.49 -23.89
CA ILE A 173 -1.73 15.40 -23.77
C ILE A 173 -1.19 14.29 -22.85
N VAL A 174 0.09 13.93 -22.98
CA VAL A 174 0.72 12.89 -22.16
C VAL A 174 0.66 13.24 -20.68
N PHE A 175 1.01 14.48 -20.35
CA PHE A 175 0.93 14.96 -18.97
C PHE A 175 -0.51 15.00 -18.47
N GLY A 176 -1.47 15.43 -19.29
CA GLY A 176 -2.89 15.43 -18.94
C GLY A 176 -3.40 14.04 -18.52
N PHE A 177 -3.03 13.00 -19.27
CA PHE A 177 -3.41 11.62 -18.91
C PHE A 177 -2.68 11.10 -17.66
N GLU A 178 -1.38 11.36 -17.51
CA GLU A 178 -0.65 10.99 -16.29
C GLU A 178 -1.22 11.71 -15.05
N TYR A 179 -1.60 12.99 -15.16
CA TYR A 179 -2.27 13.71 -14.07
C TYR A 179 -3.67 13.16 -13.78
N ALA A 180 -4.43 12.72 -14.79
CA ALA A 180 -5.72 12.06 -14.57
C ALA A 180 -5.57 10.72 -13.84
N ILE A 181 -4.49 9.97 -14.12
CA ILE A 181 -4.16 8.73 -13.40
C ILE A 181 -3.75 9.01 -11.95
N LEU A 182 -2.98 10.08 -11.70
CA LEU A 182 -2.65 10.52 -10.34
C LEU A 182 -3.89 10.93 -9.55
N MET A 183 -4.82 11.65 -10.19
CA MET A 183 -6.12 12.00 -9.58
C MET A 183 -6.91 10.75 -9.17
N ALA A 184 -6.96 9.73 -10.03
CA ALA A 184 -7.60 8.47 -9.70
C ALA A 184 -6.92 7.77 -8.49
N LEU A 185 -5.60 7.86 -8.38
CA LEU A 185 -4.84 7.34 -7.24
C LEU A 185 -5.19 8.08 -5.93
N VAL A 186 -5.32 9.41 -5.95
CA VAL A 186 -5.77 10.18 -4.76
C VAL A 186 -7.16 9.73 -4.30
N ILE A 187 -8.08 9.54 -5.24
CA ILE A 187 -9.43 9.04 -4.94
C ILE A 187 -9.36 7.66 -4.28
N HIS A 188 -8.55 6.75 -4.81
CA HIS A 188 -8.36 5.41 -4.25
C HIS A 188 -7.77 5.44 -2.83
N VAL A 189 -6.73 6.22 -2.60
CA VAL A 189 -6.11 6.42 -1.28
C VAL A 189 -7.13 7.01 -0.29
N THR A 190 -7.96 7.95 -0.75
CA THR A 190 -9.03 8.55 0.05
C THR A 190 -10.09 7.50 0.44
N ILE A 191 -10.52 6.65 -0.49
CA ILE A 191 -11.48 5.57 -0.22
C ILE A 191 -10.91 4.59 0.81
N LYS A 192 -9.67 4.11 0.61
CA LYS A 192 -8.98 3.24 1.58
C LYS A 192 -8.89 3.90 2.95
N TYR A 193 -8.50 5.17 3.00
CA TYR A 193 -8.39 5.91 4.26
C TYR A 193 -9.73 6.00 5.00
N ILE A 194 -10.82 6.34 4.30
CA ILE A 194 -12.17 6.42 4.89
C ILE A 194 -12.61 5.05 5.41
N LEU A 195 -12.40 3.97 4.65
CA LEU A 195 -12.75 2.61 5.06
C LEU A 195 -12.01 2.20 6.34
N HIS A 196 -10.70 2.46 6.41
CA HIS A 196 -9.92 2.18 7.61
C HIS A 196 -10.31 3.06 8.80
N MET A 197 -10.64 4.34 8.57
CA MET A 197 -11.16 5.23 9.62
C MET A 197 -12.49 4.74 10.19
N HIS A 198 -13.37 4.24 9.34
CA HIS A 198 -14.65 3.68 9.76
C HIS A 198 -14.48 2.42 10.61
N ASP A 199 -13.56 1.54 10.21
CA ASP A 199 -13.21 0.32 10.94
C ASP A 199 -12.68 0.65 12.35
N LEU A 200 -11.78 1.64 12.47
CA LEU A 200 -11.22 2.06 13.75
C LEU A 200 -12.25 2.65 14.73
N ARG A 201 -13.34 3.23 14.22
CA ARG A 201 -14.42 3.79 15.05
C ARG A 201 -15.43 2.74 15.50
N THR A 202 -15.49 1.61 14.81
CA THR A 202 -16.52 0.59 15.08
C THR A 202 -15.97 -0.42 16.09
N ALA A 203 -16.63 -0.55 17.24
CA ALA A 203 -16.20 -1.49 18.30
C ALA A 203 -16.36 -2.97 17.91
N GLN A 204 -17.21 -3.26 16.92
CA GLN A 204 -17.42 -4.61 16.38
C GLN A 204 -16.59 -4.80 15.10
N ALA A 205 -15.91 -5.95 14.99
CA ALA A 205 -15.11 -6.29 13.81
C ALA A 205 -15.98 -6.31 12.53
N TRP A 206 -15.60 -5.50 11.53
CA TRP A 206 -16.37 -5.39 10.29
C TRP A 206 -16.08 -6.56 9.34
N GLU A 207 -16.96 -7.57 9.35
CA GLU A 207 -16.82 -8.80 8.55
C GLU A 207 -16.64 -8.55 7.03
N ASN A 208 -17.21 -7.48 6.49
CA ASN A 208 -17.20 -7.19 5.05
C ASN A 208 -16.09 -6.23 4.59
N LYS A 209 -15.23 -5.73 5.49
CA LYS A 209 -14.18 -4.74 5.15
C LYS A 209 -13.29 -5.20 4.00
N ALA A 210 -12.82 -6.45 4.06
CA ALA A 210 -11.94 -7.02 3.04
C ALA A 210 -12.60 -7.03 1.65
N VAL A 211 -13.91 -7.27 1.60
CA VAL A 211 -14.70 -7.27 0.36
C VAL A 211 -14.79 -5.84 -0.22
N TYR A 212 -15.02 -4.82 0.62
CA TYR A 212 -15.05 -3.43 0.16
C TYR A 212 -13.68 -2.92 -0.32
N LEU A 213 -12.60 -3.30 0.35
CA LEU A 213 -11.23 -2.99 -0.11
C LEU A 213 -10.93 -3.64 -1.45
N LEU A 214 -11.35 -4.89 -1.64
CA LEU A 214 -11.20 -5.61 -2.91
C LEU A 214 -12.00 -4.95 -4.05
N TYR A 215 -13.23 -4.46 -3.77
CA TYR A 215 -13.98 -3.68 -4.77
C TYR A 215 -13.35 -2.33 -5.08
N ALA A 216 -12.79 -1.64 -4.09
CA ALA A 216 -12.07 -0.39 -4.32
C ALA A 216 -10.84 -0.63 -5.21
N GLU A 217 -10.09 -1.72 -4.99
CA GLU A 217 -8.95 -2.12 -5.81
C GLU A 217 -9.37 -2.53 -7.24
N LEU A 218 -10.48 -3.26 -7.39
CA LEU A 218 -11.05 -3.58 -8.70
C LEU A 218 -11.44 -2.30 -9.48
N PHE A 219 -12.15 -1.38 -8.82
CA PHE A 219 -12.65 -0.16 -9.42
C PHE A 219 -11.51 0.75 -9.90
N ILE A 220 -10.48 0.95 -9.09
CA ILE A 220 -9.33 1.79 -9.49
C ILE A 220 -8.55 1.14 -10.64
N ASN A 221 -8.34 -0.18 -10.62
CA ASN A 221 -7.62 -0.87 -11.69
C ASN A 221 -8.41 -0.84 -13.01
N LEU A 222 -9.74 -0.88 -12.95
CA LEU A 222 -10.61 -0.69 -14.12
C LEU A 222 -10.45 0.73 -14.68
N ILE A 223 -10.53 1.76 -13.84
CA ILE A 223 -10.34 3.17 -14.26
C ILE A 223 -8.98 3.34 -14.92
N ARG A 224 -7.90 2.81 -14.33
CA ARG A 224 -6.55 2.90 -14.89
C ARG A 224 -6.43 2.22 -16.25
N CYS A 225 -7.01 1.02 -16.42
CA CYS A 225 -7.03 0.34 -17.71
C CYS A 225 -7.77 1.14 -18.78
N VAL A 226 -8.90 1.75 -18.43
CA VAL A 226 -9.67 2.61 -19.34
C VAL A 226 -8.87 3.86 -19.71
N LEU A 227 -8.27 4.56 -18.73
CA LEU A 227 -7.47 5.75 -18.98
C LEU A 227 -6.24 5.45 -19.86
N TYR A 228 -5.48 4.39 -19.58
CA TYR A 228 -4.35 4.00 -20.40
C TYR A 228 -4.76 3.51 -21.80
N GLY A 229 -5.91 2.82 -21.91
CA GLY A 229 -6.45 2.39 -23.20
C GLY A 229 -6.87 3.58 -24.07
N LEU A 230 -7.57 4.55 -23.48
CA LEU A 230 -7.93 5.81 -24.14
C LEU A 230 -6.69 6.61 -24.55
N PHE A 231 -5.70 6.72 -23.66
CA PHE A 231 -4.43 7.36 -23.95
C PHE A 231 -3.71 6.72 -25.14
N ALA A 232 -3.59 5.39 -25.15
CA ALA A 232 -2.96 4.67 -26.24
C ALA A 232 -3.73 4.86 -27.57
N ALA A 233 -5.06 4.82 -27.54
CA ALA A 233 -5.89 5.05 -28.73
C ALA A 233 -5.72 6.47 -29.30
N VAL A 234 -5.66 7.49 -28.44
CA VAL A 234 -5.43 8.89 -28.85
C VAL A 234 -4.02 9.04 -29.44
N MET A 235 -2.99 8.51 -28.77
CA MET A 235 -1.61 8.60 -29.23
C MET A 235 -1.35 7.89 -30.57
N LEU A 236 -1.97 6.72 -30.78
CA LEU A 236 -1.88 5.99 -32.04
C LEU A 236 -2.51 6.72 -33.21
N ARG A 237 -3.49 7.60 -32.97
CA ARG A 237 -4.08 8.43 -34.02
C ARG A 237 -3.30 9.71 -34.32
N VAL A 238 -2.62 10.29 -33.32
CA VAL A 238 -2.04 11.64 -33.44
C VAL A 238 -0.54 11.63 -33.73
N HIS A 239 0.26 10.82 -33.02
CA HIS A 239 1.72 10.95 -33.06
C HIS A 239 2.42 9.68 -33.55
N SER A 240 2.38 8.60 -32.75
CA SER A 240 3.08 7.33 -32.98
C SER A 240 2.78 6.36 -31.83
N PHE A 241 3.29 5.12 -31.92
CA PHE A 241 3.14 4.11 -30.86
C PHE A 241 3.83 4.55 -29.55
N PRO A 242 3.09 4.70 -28.42
CA PRO A 242 3.66 5.19 -27.16
C PRO A 242 4.35 4.07 -26.36
N LEU A 243 5.60 3.74 -26.71
CA LEU A 243 6.39 2.68 -26.04
C LEU A 243 6.45 2.86 -24.51
N PHE A 244 6.55 4.10 -24.04
CA PHE A 244 6.68 4.41 -22.61
C PHE A 244 5.44 4.01 -21.78
N SER A 245 4.25 3.95 -22.38
CA SER A 245 3.01 3.59 -21.66
C SER A 245 2.67 2.10 -21.71
N VAL A 246 3.39 1.30 -22.51
CA VAL A 246 3.13 -0.14 -22.66
C VAL A 246 3.27 -0.88 -21.34
N ARG A 247 4.34 -0.62 -20.59
CA ARG A 247 4.58 -1.29 -19.31
C ARG A 247 3.54 -0.92 -18.25
N PRO A 248 3.28 0.37 -17.95
CA PRO A 248 2.21 0.78 -17.03
C PRO A 248 0.85 0.19 -17.40
N PHE A 249 0.54 0.14 -18.69
CA PHE A 249 -0.69 -0.45 -19.20
C PHE A 249 -0.77 -1.96 -18.93
N TYR A 250 0.27 -2.72 -19.30
CA TYR A 250 0.34 -4.16 -19.05
C TYR A 250 0.22 -4.51 -17.57
N LEU A 251 0.91 -3.77 -16.70
CA LEU A 251 0.83 -3.96 -15.25
C LEU A 251 -0.57 -3.68 -14.71
N SER A 252 -1.24 -2.64 -15.23
CA SER A 252 -2.63 -2.33 -14.86
C SER A 252 -3.59 -3.44 -15.30
N LEU A 253 -3.42 -3.98 -16.51
CA LEU A 253 -4.23 -5.10 -17.00
C LEU A 253 -4.02 -6.37 -16.18
N ARG A 254 -2.77 -6.69 -15.83
CA ARG A 254 -2.44 -7.83 -14.95
C ARG A 254 -3.04 -7.65 -13.55
N ALA A 255 -2.97 -6.44 -12.99
CA ALA A 255 -3.58 -6.12 -11.70
C ALA A 255 -5.10 -6.25 -11.73
N LEU A 256 -5.75 -5.77 -12.80
CA LEU A 256 -7.18 -5.94 -13.01
C LEU A 256 -7.57 -7.43 -13.09
N HIS A 257 -6.84 -8.21 -13.89
CA HIS A 257 -7.07 -9.65 -14.01
C HIS A 257 -6.92 -10.35 -12.65
N LYS A 258 -5.89 -9.99 -11.87
CA LYS A 258 -5.71 -10.50 -10.52
C LYS A 258 -6.89 -10.12 -9.61
N ALA A 259 -7.29 -8.85 -9.59
CA ALA A 259 -8.40 -8.38 -8.76
C ALA A 259 -9.73 -9.09 -9.10
N ILE A 260 -10.00 -9.32 -10.40
CA ILE A 260 -11.17 -10.10 -10.84
C ILE A 260 -11.10 -11.52 -10.30
N ASN A 261 -9.93 -12.18 -10.39
CA ASN A 261 -9.75 -13.53 -9.87
C ASN A 261 -9.92 -13.59 -8.35
N ASP A 262 -9.42 -12.60 -7.62
CA ASP A 262 -9.56 -12.51 -6.17
C ASP A 262 -11.05 -12.33 -5.77
N VAL A 263 -11.82 -11.54 -6.53
CA VAL A 263 -13.29 -11.40 -6.34
C VAL A 263 -14.03 -12.70 -6.65
N ILE A 264 -13.67 -13.39 -7.73
CA ILE A 264 -14.29 -14.67 -8.10
C ILE A 264 -13.96 -15.73 -7.04
N LEU A 265 -12.70 -15.82 -6.61
CA LEU A 265 -12.24 -16.77 -5.62
C LEU A 265 -12.92 -16.54 -4.27
N SER A 266 -13.00 -15.28 -3.81
CA SER A 266 -13.70 -14.95 -2.55
C SER A 266 -15.17 -15.37 -2.60
N ARG A 267 -15.88 -15.13 -3.72
CA ARG A 267 -17.28 -15.59 -3.89
C ARG A 267 -17.40 -17.11 -3.94
N ARG A 268 -16.49 -17.80 -4.63
CA ARG A 268 -16.48 -19.27 -4.70
C ARG A 268 -16.23 -19.88 -3.32
N ALA A 269 -15.30 -19.34 -2.54
CA ALA A 269 -15.02 -19.79 -1.18
C ALA A 269 -16.24 -19.64 -0.26
N ILE A 270 -16.91 -18.48 -0.30
CA ILE A 270 -18.14 -18.24 0.48
C ILE A 270 -19.24 -19.24 0.07
N ASN A 271 -19.42 -19.48 -1.23
CA ASN A 271 -20.43 -20.41 -1.72
C ASN A 271 -20.11 -21.87 -1.38
N ALA A 272 -18.84 -22.28 -1.45
CA ALA A 272 -18.38 -23.61 -1.07
C ALA A 272 -18.59 -23.85 0.44
N MET A 273 -18.24 -22.87 1.27
CA MET A 273 -18.46 -22.92 2.71
C MET A 273 -19.96 -23.01 3.06
N ASN A 274 -20.81 -22.25 2.39
CA ASN A 274 -22.26 -22.33 2.56
C ASN A 274 -22.84 -23.68 2.12
N LYS A 275 -22.26 -24.30 1.08
CA LYS A 275 -22.66 -25.63 0.60
C LYS A 275 -22.24 -26.74 1.58
N ASP A 276 -20.99 -26.73 2.04
CA ASP A 276 -20.49 -27.70 3.04
C ASP A 276 -21.25 -27.61 4.36
N CYS A 277 -21.59 -26.39 4.83
CA CYS A 277 -22.44 -26.23 6.02
C CYS A 277 -23.83 -26.85 5.83
N ARG A 278 -24.44 -26.65 4.65
CA ARG A 278 -25.76 -27.21 4.32
C ARG A 278 -25.72 -28.74 4.26
N GLU A 279 -24.68 -29.32 3.66
CA GLU A 279 -24.55 -30.77 3.53
C GLU A 279 -24.24 -31.46 4.86
N LYS A 280 -23.34 -30.89 5.69
CA LYS A 280 -22.96 -31.48 6.99
C LYS A 280 -23.99 -31.29 8.10
N TRP A 281 -24.73 -30.17 8.10
CA TRP A 281 -25.58 -29.78 9.24
C TRP A 281 -27.05 -29.54 8.88
N GLY A 282 -27.43 -29.66 7.60
CA GLY A 282 -28.79 -29.39 7.12
C GLY A 282 -29.87 -30.39 7.57
N GLY A 283 -29.49 -31.53 8.14
CA GLY A 283 -30.41 -32.55 8.66
C GLY A 283 -30.57 -32.57 10.19
N THR A 284 -29.64 -31.97 10.94
CA THR A 284 -29.52 -32.21 12.39
C THR A 284 -30.02 -31.03 13.24
N ILE A 285 -30.27 -29.86 12.64
CA ILE A 285 -30.63 -28.64 13.37
C ILE A 285 -31.77 -27.91 12.62
N LYS A 286 -32.96 -27.80 13.23
CA LYS A 286 -34.15 -27.17 12.61
C LYS A 286 -33.96 -25.70 12.24
N GLU A 287 -33.00 -25.03 12.86
CA GLU A 287 -32.50 -23.71 12.46
C GLU A 287 -30.99 -23.67 12.71
N PRO A 288 -30.15 -23.86 11.68
CA PRO A 288 -28.73 -23.63 11.84
C PRO A 288 -28.55 -22.13 12.11
N SER A 289 -28.16 -21.79 13.33
CA SER A 289 -27.90 -20.41 13.71
C SER A 289 -26.92 -19.80 12.70
N ARG A 290 -27.22 -18.61 12.21
CA ARG A 290 -26.50 -17.89 11.14
C ARG A 290 -24.98 -17.76 11.37
N ALA A 291 -24.51 -18.04 12.59
CA ALA A 291 -23.11 -18.12 13.00
C ALA A 291 -22.38 -19.38 12.50
N ILE A 292 -23.04 -20.55 12.48
CA ILE A 292 -22.40 -21.84 12.14
C ILE A 292 -22.03 -21.90 10.64
N CYS A 293 -22.90 -21.39 9.76
CA CYS A 293 -22.65 -21.43 8.32
C CYS A 293 -21.78 -20.31 7.75
N LYS A 294 -21.43 -19.29 8.55
CA LYS A 294 -20.60 -18.17 8.08
C LYS A 294 -19.10 -18.46 8.06
N GLY A 295 -18.65 -19.68 8.39
CA GLY A 295 -17.23 -19.90 8.71
C GLY A 295 -16.74 -19.09 9.90
N ASN A 296 -17.66 -18.38 10.56
CA ASN A 296 -17.46 -17.77 11.85
C ASN A 296 -17.60 -18.88 12.89
N MET A 297 -16.66 -19.82 12.89
CA MET A 297 -16.06 -20.12 14.18
C MET A 297 -15.38 -18.82 14.61
N HIS A 298 -16.18 -17.89 15.15
CA HIS A 298 -15.67 -16.85 16.01
C HIS A 298 -14.93 -17.62 17.09
N ILE A 299 -13.60 -17.72 16.97
CA ILE A 299 -12.69 -18.00 18.09
C ILE A 299 -12.69 -16.78 19.03
N TYR A 300 -13.81 -16.05 19.13
CA TYR A 300 -14.05 -14.94 20.04
C TYR A 300 -14.75 -15.48 21.28
N GLY A 301 -14.15 -16.51 21.87
CA GLY A 301 -14.66 -17.16 23.07
C GLY A 301 -13.98 -18.49 23.38
N TYR A 302 -13.24 -19.09 22.44
CA TYR A 302 -12.27 -20.11 22.82
C TYR A 302 -10.96 -19.39 23.15
N GLU A 303 -10.61 -19.39 24.42
CA GLU A 303 -9.27 -19.11 24.84
C GLU A 303 -8.34 -20.05 24.05
N THR A 304 -7.56 -19.51 23.12
CA THR A 304 -6.59 -20.26 22.28
C THR A 304 -5.51 -21.00 23.08
N ASP A 305 -5.68 -21.10 24.39
CA ASP A 305 -4.76 -21.68 25.35
C ASP A 305 -4.92 -23.21 25.42
N GLY A 306 -6.05 -23.75 24.93
CA GLY A 306 -6.25 -25.20 24.82
C GLY A 306 -5.83 -25.84 23.50
N LEU A 307 -5.85 -25.08 22.38
CA LEU A 307 -5.64 -25.67 21.03
C LEU A 307 -4.20 -25.55 20.52
N PHE A 308 -3.48 -24.51 20.92
CA PHE A 308 -2.09 -24.29 20.52
C PHE A 308 -1.26 -24.04 21.79
N PRO A 309 -0.37 -24.97 22.17
CA PRO A 309 0.39 -24.85 23.40
C PRO A 309 1.32 -23.63 23.32
N ILE A 310 1.40 -22.91 24.45
CA ILE A 310 2.40 -21.86 24.66
C ILE A 310 3.76 -22.56 24.79
N VAL A 311 4.77 -22.04 24.09
CA VAL A 311 6.12 -22.60 24.14
C VAL A 311 6.84 -22.11 25.40
N SER A 312 7.42 -23.02 26.20
CA SER A 312 8.16 -22.65 27.42
C SER A 312 9.53 -22.02 27.08
N ALA A 313 10.10 -21.30 28.04
CA ALA A 313 11.37 -20.61 27.86
C ALA A 313 12.54 -21.57 27.55
N GLU A 314 12.51 -22.80 28.06
CA GLU A 314 13.52 -23.82 27.76
C GLU A 314 13.43 -24.30 26.30
N ASP A 315 12.21 -24.47 25.79
CA ASP A 315 11.97 -24.90 24.40
C ASP A 315 12.32 -23.81 23.38
N LEU A 316 12.15 -22.53 23.74
CA LEU A 316 12.54 -21.37 22.93
C LEU A 316 14.07 -21.24 22.79
N ALA A 317 14.84 -21.67 23.80
CA ALA A 317 16.31 -21.58 23.79
C ALA A 317 16.98 -22.63 22.86
N THR A 318 16.25 -23.68 22.47
CA THR A 318 16.75 -24.75 21.60
C THR A 318 16.40 -24.56 20.12
N MET A 319 15.55 -23.58 19.79
CA MET A 319 15.08 -23.30 18.43
C MET A 319 15.49 -21.88 18.00
N ASP A 320 15.49 -21.61 16.68
CA ASP A 320 15.68 -20.24 16.17
C ASP A 320 14.52 -19.33 16.66
N ALA A 321 14.81 -18.48 17.63
CA ALA A 321 13.83 -17.62 18.30
C ALA A 321 13.38 -16.41 17.46
N THR A 322 13.54 -16.41 16.13
CA THR A 322 13.16 -15.29 15.28
C THR A 322 11.82 -15.53 14.59
N CYS A 323 10.86 -14.62 14.76
CA CYS A 323 9.56 -14.71 14.10
C CYS A 323 9.68 -14.31 12.62
N ILE A 324 9.35 -15.19 11.67
CA ILE A 324 9.51 -14.87 10.23
C ILE A 324 8.52 -13.81 9.71
N ILE A 325 7.44 -13.55 10.45
CA ILE A 325 6.38 -12.61 10.05
C ILE A 325 6.84 -11.16 10.30
N CYS A 326 7.35 -10.87 11.50
CA CYS A 326 7.83 -9.53 11.87
C CYS A 326 9.35 -9.36 11.77
N ARG A 327 10.11 -10.47 11.73
CA ARG A 327 11.57 -10.54 11.75
C ARG A 327 12.20 -10.08 13.08
N ASP A 328 11.44 -10.10 14.17
CA ASP A 328 11.90 -9.80 15.53
C ASP A 328 12.07 -11.09 16.37
N GLU A 329 12.90 -11.01 17.42
CA GLU A 329 13.10 -12.09 18.39
C GLU A 329 11.86 -12.34 19.27
N MET A 330 11.61 -13.62 19.56
CA MET A 330 10.48 -14.13 20.33
C MET A 330 10.90 -14.31 21.78
N THR A 331 10.32 -13.52 22.68
CA THR A 331 10.52 -13.62 24.12
C THR A 331 9.38 -14.40 24.79
N PRO A 332 9.60 -15.00 25.98
CA PRO A 332 8.53 -15.67 26.73
C PRO A 332 7.36 -14.72 27.07
N GLU A 333 7.67 -13.43 27.24
CA GLU A 333 6.71 -12.36 27.49
C GLU A 333 5.76 -12.12 26.31
N SER A 334 6.18 -12.43 25.07
CA SER A 334 5.38 -12.24 23.87
C SER A 334 4.42 -13.41 23.56
N THR A 335 4.31 -14.38 24.48
CA THR A 335 3.44 -15.58 24.42
C THR A 335 3.45 -16.26 23.04
N PRO A 336 4.60 -16.77 22.58
CA PRO A 336 4.71 -17.43 21.28
C PRO A 336 3.89 -18.74 21.26
N LYS A 337 3.15 -18.96 20.18
CA LYS A 337 2.27 -20.13 20.01
C LYS A 337 2.81 -21.09 18.98
N ARG A 338 2.76 -22.39 19.31
CA ARG A 338 3.13 -23.49 18.40
C ARG A 338 1.90 -24.01 17.65
N LEU A 339 1.99 -24.03 16.33
CA LEU A 339 0.95 -24.60 15.47
C LEU A 339 1.04 -26.13 15.41
N PRO A 340 -0.02 -26.84 14.94
CA PRO A 340 -0.02 -28.30 14.80
C PRO A 340 1.03 -28.83 13.83
N CYS A 341 1.48 -27.98 12.90
CA CYS A 341 2.60 -28.27 11.99
C CYS A 341 3.99 -28.10 12.63
N GLY A 342 4.06 -27.67 13.90
CA GLY A 342 5.29 -27.53 14.67
C GLY A 342 5.95 -26.13 14.63
N HIS A 343 5.54 -25.24 13.72
CA HIS A 343 6.08 -23.88 13.60
C HIS A 343 5.59 -22.94 14.71
N VAL A 344 6.44 -22.00 15.11
CA VAL A 344 6.20 -21.08 16.24
C VAL A 344 6.21 -19.63 15.76
N PHE A 345 5.25 -18.83 16.21
CA PHE A 345 5.17 -17.39 15.91
C PHE A 345 4.62 -16.61 17.10
N HIS A 346 4.82 -15.29 17.08
CA HIS A 346 4.13 -14.37 18.00
C HIS A 346 2.60 -14.49 17.86
N THR A 347 1.88 -14.50 18.99
CA THR A 347 0.41 -14.56 19.00
C THR A 347 -0.22 -13.44 18.16
N HIS A 348 0.30 -12.22 18.25
CA HIS A 348 -0.21 -11.08 17.48
C HIS A 348 0.07 -11.19 15.96
N CYS A 349 1.27 -11.67 15.58
CA CYS A 349 1.65 -11.90 14.19
C CYS A 349 0.81 -13.00 13.56
N LEU A 350 0.62 -14.10 14.30
CA LEU A 350 -0.19 -15.25 13.87
C LEU A 350 -1.65 -14.85 13.67
N ARG A 351 -2.21 -14.05 14.59
CA ARG A 351 -3.57 -13.52 14.49
C ARG A 351 -3.75 -12.63 13.24
N SER A 352 -2.79 -11.75 12.95
CA SER A 352 -2.82 -10.91 11.76
C SER A 352 -2.69 -11.73 10.47
N TRP A 353 -1.88 -12.79 10.49
CA TRP A 353 -1.72 -13.69 9.34
C TRP A 353 -3.00 -14.45 9.00
N PHE A 354 -3.67 -15.04 10.00
CA PHE A 354 -4.91 -15.79 9.82
C PHE A 354 -6.11 -14.95 9.34
N GLN A 355 -6.06 -13.63 9.52
CA GLN A 355 -7.04 -12.74 8.90
C GLN A 355 -6.94 -12.68 7.37
N ARG A 356 -5.80 -13.07 6.79
CA ARG A 356 -5.53 -13.03 5.35
C ARG A 356 -5.46 -14.42 4.72
N GLN A 357 -4.76 -15.35 5.38
CA GLN A 357 -4.48 -16.70 4.87
C GLN A 357 -4.51 -17.68 6.05
N GLN A 358 -5.30 -18.75 5.94
CA GLN A 358 -5.48 -19.77 6.98
C GLN A 358 -4.43 -20.90 6.89
N THR A 359 -3.26 -20.58 6.35
CA THR A 359 -2.16 -21.51 6.10
C THR A 359 -0.92 -21.12 6.89
N CYS A 360 -0.06 -22.09 7.20
CA CYS A 360 1.18 -21.82 7.93
C CYS A 360 2.11 -20.91 7.10
N PRO A 361 2.63 -19.81 7.68
CA PRO A 361 3.59 -18.93 7.00
C PRO A 361 4.85 -19.65 6.49
N THR A 362 5.27 -20.72 7.16
CA THR A 362 6.48 -21.48 6.80
C THR A 362 6.18 -22.65 5.86
N CYS A 363 5.27 -23.55 6.23
CA CYS A 363 5.01 -24.78 5.47
C CYS A 363 3.75 -24.76 4.60
N ARG A 364 2.94 -23.70 4.65
CA ARG A 364 1.67 -23.52 3.90
C ARG A 364 0.59 -24.57 4.16
N THR A 365 0.77 -25.44 5.16
CA THR A 365 -0.26 -26.38 5.60
C THR A 365 -1.51 -25.64 6.09
N ASP A 366 -2.70 -26.14 5.74
CA ASP A 366 -3.98 -25.63 6.24
C ASP A 366 -4.18 -26.05 7.70
N ILE A 367 -4.30 -25.06 8.58
CA ILE A 367 -4.32 -25.26 10.03
C ILE A 367 -5.75 -25.43 10.55
N LEU A 368 -6.75 -24.85 9.86
CA LEU A 368 -8.15 -24.99 10.26
C LEU A 368 -8.73 -26.34 9.83
N GLY A 369 -8.29 -26.87 8.69
CA GLY A 369 -8.57 -28.25 8.30
C GLY A 369 -8.00 -29.28 9.29
N MET A 370 -6.75 -29.09 9.74
CA MET A 370 -6.16 -29.99 10.75
C MET A 370 -6.82 -29.86 12.13
N ALA A 371 -7.18 -28.65 12.55
CA ALA A 371 -7.83 -28.42 13.83
C ALA A 371 -9.27 -28.95 13.86
N SER A 372 -10.02 -28.84 12.76
CA SER A 372 -11.37 -29.42 12.67
C SER A 372 -11.31 -30.95 12.67
N ASP A 373 -10.36 -31.56 11.95
CA ASP A 373 -10.16 -33.02 11.95
C ASP A 373 -9.75 -33.55 13.34
N LEU A 374 -8.93 -32.80 14.08
CA LEU A 374 -8.55 -33.12 15.46
C LEU A 374 -9.74 -33.01 16.42
N LEU A 375 -10.56 -31.96 16.31
CA LEU A 375 -11.75 -31.79 17.13
C LEU A 375 -12.85 -32.82 16.79
N VAL A 376 -13.00 -33.18 15.51
CA VAL A 376 -13.91 -34.25 15.08
C VAL A 376 -13.44 -35.60 15.61
N ARG A 377 -12.14 -35.93 15.52
CA ARG A 377 -11.58 -37.15 16.11
C ARG A 377 -11.77 -37.20 17.63
N CYS A 378 -11.47 -36.12 18.34
CA CYS A 378 -11.71 -36.04 19.79
C CYS A 378 -13.20 -36.21 20.15
N SER A 379 -14.12 -35.68 19.34
CA SER A 379 -15.57 -35.83 19.59
C SER A 379 -16.10 -37.24 19.31
N LEU A 380 -15.43 -38.01 18.46
CA LEU A 380 -15.79 -39.41 18.14
C LEU A 380 -15.27 -40.40 19.20
N ASP A 381 -14.28 -40.01 19.99
CA ASP A 381 -13.68 -40.80 21.07
C ASP A 381 -14.30 -40.48 22.46
N MET A 382 -15.32 -39.62 22.54
CA MET A 382 -15.97 -39.20 23.79
C MET A 382 -17.30 -39.94 24.05
N ASP A 383 -17.47 -40.49 25.26
CA ASP A 383 -18.74 -41.05 25.72
C ASP A 383 -19.86 -39.98 25.79
N GLU A 384 -21.10 -40.41 25.55
CA GLU A 384 -22.28 -39.52 25.40
C GLU A 384 -22.52 -38.62 26.63
N ASP A 385 -22.19 -39.11 27.83
CA ASP A 385 -22.31 -38.35 29.08
C ASP A 385 -21.25 -37.25 29.22
N ASP A 386 -20.04 -37.47 28.69
CA ASP A 386 -18.97 -36.47 28.70
C ASP A 386 -19.17 -35.41 27.62
N PHE A 387 -19.74 -35.79 26.47
CA PHE A 387 -20.22 -34.82 25.48
C PHE A 387 -21.32 -33.92 26.06
N ARG A 388 -22.27 -34.50 26.82
CA ARG A 388 -23.37 -33.77 27.45
C ARG A 388 -22.89 -32.84 28.58
N LYS A 389 -21.85 -33.22 29.33
CA LYS A 389 -21.18 -32.36 30.32
C LYS A 389 -20.40 -31.23 29.67
N PHE A 390 -19.66 -31.53 28.60
CA PHE A 390 -18.92 -30.54 27.81
C PHE A 390 -19.86 -29.46 27.27
N ALA A 391 -20.97 -29.86 26.62
CA ALA A 391 -21.98 -28.93 26.11
C ALA A 391 -22.68 -28.11 27.22
N LYS A 392 -22.95 -28.71 28.39
CA LYS A 392 -23.53 -28.00 29.54
C LYS A 392 -22.57 -26.99 30.17
N ASN A 393 -21.28 -27.31 30.27
CA ASN A 393 -20.27 -26.37 30.76
C ASN A 393 -20.09 -25.21 29.78
N GLN A 394 -20.18 -25.48 28.48
CA GLN A 394 -20.10 -24.48 27.41
C GLN A 394 -21.27 -23.48 27.44
N TYR A 395 -22.51 -23.95 27.66
CA TYR A 395 -23.69 -23.08 27.83
C TYR A 395 -23.63 -22.25 29.12
N ARG A 396 -23.09 -22.81 30.21
CA ARG A 396 -22.97 -22.11 31.49
C ARG A 396 -21.85 -21.05 31.47
N HIS A 397 -20.80 -21.27 30.69
CA HIS A 397 -19.71 -20.32 30.49
C HIS A 397 -20.10 -19.14 29.59
N SER A 398 -20.90 -19.38 28.53
CA SER A 398 -21.39 -18.30 27.67
C SER A 398 -22.32 -17.32 28.40
N GLN A 399 -23.14 -17.81 29.34
CA GLN A 399 -23.96 -16.95 30.20
C GLN A 399 -23.14 -16.10 31.18
N LYS A 400 -22.02 -16.62 31.72
CA LYS A 400 -21.13 -15.84 32.60
C LYS A 400 -20.37 -14.72 31.88
N VAL A 401 -19.92 -14.99 30.65
CA VAL A 401 -19.23 -13.99 29.82
C VAL A 401 -20.19 -12.88 29.37
N ALA A 402 -21.47 -13.21 29.15
CA ALA A 402 -22.50 -12.22 28.85
C ALA A 402 -22.80 -11.30 30.06
N THR A 403 -22.84 -11.85 31.28
CA THR A 403 -23.14 -11.07 32.50
C THR A 403 -21.94 -10.27 33.04
N GLU A 404 -20.70 -10.71 32.83
CA GLU A 404 -19.51 -9.91 33.21
C GLU A 404 -19.28 -8.72 32.27
N LYS A 405 -19.73 -8.79 31.01
CA LYS A 405 -19.61 -7.69 30.04
C LYS A 405 -20.53 -6.50 30.35
N GLU A 406 -21.63 -6.73 31.08
CA GLU A 406 -22.53 -5.68 31.58
C GLU A 406 -22.01 -4.98 32.84
N ARG A 407 -20.99 -5.54 33.52
CA ARG A 407 -20.45 -4.98 34.76
C ARG A 407 -19.34 -3.93 34.54
N TRP A 408 -18.90 -3.73 33.30
CA TRP A 408 -17.88 -2.76 32.89
C TRP A 408 -18.40 -1.68 31.92
N PHE A 409 -19.73 -1.45 31.91
CA PHE A 409 -20.36 -0.27 31.29
C PHE A 409 -21.14 0.53 32.32
#